data_AF-A0A5K1GFQ8-F1
#
_entry.id   AF-A0A5K1GFQ8-F1
#
_cell.length_a   1.000
_cell.length_b   1.000
_cell.length_c   1.000
_cell.angle_alpha   90.00
_cell.angle_beta   90.00
_cell.angle_gamma   90.00
#
_symmetry.space_group_name_H-M   'P 1'
#
loop_
_entity.id
_entity.type
_entity.pdbx_description
1 polymer ?
#
loop_
_entity_poly.entity_id
_entity_poly.type
_entity_poly.pdbx_seq_one_letter_code
_entity_poly.pdbx_strand_id
1 'polypeptide(L)' 'PFKDMIEGMRMDLRKSRYMNFDELYLYCYYVAGTVGLMSVPVMGIDTDSQMPTEKVYSAALALGIANQLTNILRDVGE' A
#
# COMPACT_ATOMS: atom_id res chain seq x y z
N PRO A 1 -6.61 7.86 2.30
CA PRO A 1 -6.40 6.41 2.18
C PRO A 1 -7.67 5.56 1.99
N PHE A 2 -8.76 5.73 2.78
CA PHE A 2 -9.95 4.86 2.65
C PHE A 2 -10.64 4.95 1.28
N LYS A 3 -10.87 6.17 0.77
CA LYS A 3 -11.45 6.38 -0.58
C LYS A 3 -10.54 5.84 -1.67
N ASP A 4 -9.23 6.02 -1.50
CA ASP A 4 -8.20 5.51 -2.41
C ASP A 4 -8.23 3.97 -2.45
N MET A 5 -8.40 3.30 -1.30
CA MET A 5 -8.55 1.84 -1.26
C MET A 5 -9.76 1.38 -2.07
N ILE A 6 -10.89 2.07 -1.94
CA ILE A 6 -12.10 1.77 -2.73
C ILE A 6 -11.82 1.92 -4.22
N GLU A 7 -10.98 2.88 -4.63
CA GLU A 7 -10.59 3.02 -6.03
C GLU A 7 -9.72 1.84 -6.50
N GLY A 8 -8.78 1.37 -5.67
CA GLY A 8 -8.05 0.13 -5.93
C GLY A 8 -8.97 -1.07 -6.16
N MET A 9 -9.96 -1.27 -5.29
CA MET A 9 -10.95 -2.35 -5.44
C MET A 9 -11.79 -2.20 -6.72
N ARG A 10 -12.05 -0.97 -7.18
CA ARG A 10 -12.73 -0.72 -8.47
C ARG A 10 -11.83 -1.02 -9.66
N MET A 11 -10.53 -0.76 -9.55
CA MET A 11 -9.56 -1.10 -10.60
C MET A 11 -9.54 -2.60 -10.87
N ASP A 12 -9.63 -3.44 -9.84
CA ASP A 12 -9.71 -4.90 -9.98
C ASP A 12 -10.86 -5.37 -10.88
N LEU A 13 -11.94 -4.60 -10.98
CA LEU A 13 -13.11 -4.92 -11.82
C LEU A 13 -12.92 -4.56 -13.31
N ARG A 14 -11.94 -3.72 -13.64
CA ARG A 14 -11.84 -3.09 -14.98
C ARG A 14 -10.45 -3.19 -15.61
N LYS A 15 -9.41 -3.42 -14.82
CA LYS A 15 -8.01 -3.42 -15.28
C LYS A 15 -7.33 -4.73 -14.89
N SER A 16 -6.91 -5.48 -15.91
CA SER A 16 -6.26 -6.79 -15.74
C SER A 16 -4.77 -6.81 -16.13
N ARG A 17 -4.25 -5.73 -16.71
CA ARG A 17 -2.84 -5.58 -17.12
C ARG A 17 -2.34 -4.17 -16.81
N TYR A 18 -1.08 -4.08 -16.40
CA TYR A 18 -0.38 -2.84 -16.10
C TYR A 18 0.72 -2.63 -17.14
N MET A 19 0.73 -1.47 -17.80
CA MET A 19 1.60 -1.22 -18.96
C MET A 19 3.05 -0.91 -18.55
N ASN A 20 3.24 -0.35 -17.37
CA ASN A 20 4.53 0.04 -16.85
C ASN A 20 4.54 -0.08 -15.31
N PHE A 21 5.73 0.10 -14.73
CA PHE A 21 5.91 -0.02 -13.29
C PHE A 21 5.15 1.05 -12.52
N ASP A 22 5.03 2.28 -13.04
CA ASP A 22 4.32 3.37 -12.34
C ASP A 22 2.83 3.05 -12.19
N GLU A 23 2.19 2.47 -13.20
CA GLU A 23 0.80 2.01 -13.10
C GLU A 23 0.65 0.89 -12.07
N LEU A 24 1.59 -0.07 -12.06
CA LEU A 24 1.61 -1.15 -11.07
C LEU A 24 1.85 -0.61 -9.65
N TYR A 25 2.74 0.35 -9.50
CA TYR A 25 3.06 1.00 -8.24
C TYR A 25 1.85 1.77 -7.70
N LEU A 26 1.15 2.51 -8.56
CA LEU A 26 -0.10 3.19 -8.21
C LEU A 26 -1.18 2.20 -7.76
N TYR A 27 -1.28 1.04 -8.41
CA TYR A 27 -2.17 -0.02 -7.94
C TYR A 27 -1.77 -0.53 -6.56
N CYS A 28 -0.48 -0.80 -6.32
CA CYS A 28 0.03 -1.24 -5.02
C CYS A 28 -0.21 -0.18 -3.93
N TYR A 29 -0.07 1.11 -4.26
CA TYR A 29 -0.48 2.21 -3.38
C TYR A 29 -1.95 2.04 -2.97
N TYR A 30 -2.84 1.90 -3.95
CA TYR A 30 -4.28 1.82 -3.67
C TYR A 30 -4.65 0.61 -2.82
N VAL A 31 -4.17 -0.59 -3.14
CA VAL A 31 -4.66 -1.83 -2.50
C VAL A 31 -3.92 -2.21 -1.21
N ALA A 32 -2.68 -1.74 -1.02
CA ALA A 32 -1.87 -2.14 0.13
C ALA A 32 -1.17 -0.97 0.83
N GLY A 33 -0.70 0.04 0.07
CA GLY A 33 -0.13 1.26 0.65
C GLY A 33 -1.14 1.99 1.54
N THR A 34 -2.39 2.12 1.08
CA THR A 34 -3.48 2.67 1.88
C THR A 34 -3.74 1.88 3.15
N VAL A 35 -3.65 0.55 3.11
CA VAL A 35 -3.80 -0.33 4.28
C VAL A 35 -2.70 -0.05 5.30
N GLY A 36 -1.46 0.12 4.86
CA GLY A 36 -0.35 0.57 5.71
C GLY A 36 -0.68 1.88 6.43
N LEU A 37 -1.13 2.90 5.68
CA LEU A 37 -1.50 4.21 6.24
C LEU A 37 -2.67 4.12 7.24
N MET A 38 -3.68 3.29 6.96
CA MET A 38 -4.85 3.11 7.83
C MET A 38 -4.52 2.31 9.09
N SER A 39 -3.46 1.50 9.06
CA SER A 39 -3.03 0.69 10.20
C SER A 39 -2.21 1.48 11.22
N VAL A 40 -1.48 2.52 10.81
CA VAL A 40 -0.68 3.36 11.73
C VAL A 40 -1.47 3.85 12.94
N PRO A 41 -2.65 4.50 12.82
CA PRO A 41 -3.40 4.96 13.98
C PRO A 41 -3.99 3.82 14.82
N VAL A 42 -4.16 2.61 14.25
CA VAL A 42 -4.66 1.43 14.98
C VAL A 42 -3.55 0.80 15.81
N MET A 43 -2.35 0.67 15.23
CA MET A 43 -1.17 0.16 15.93
C MET A 43 -0.61 1.18 16.94
N GLY A 44 -0.83 2.47 16.68
CA GLY A 44 -0.27 3.57 17.46
C GLY A 44 1.19 3.84 17.12
N ILE A 45 1.69 4.97 17.61
CA ILE A 45 3.11 5.33 17.57
C ILE A 45 3.54 5.44 19.03
N ASP A 46 4.63 4.75 19.39
CA ASP A 46 5.19 4.78 20.73
C ASP A 46 5.53 6.23 21.14
N THR A 47 5.16 6.62 22.36
CA THR A 47 5.43 7.96 22.90
C THR A 47 6.93 8.23 23.07
N ASP A 48 7.74 7.18 23.24
CA ASP A 48 9.20 7.29 23.36
C ASP A 48 9.89 7.25 21.98
N SER A 49 9.14 7.08 20.89
CA SER A 49 9.67 7.09 19.53
C SER A 49 10.28 8.46 19.19
N GLN A 50 11.56 8.44 18.83
CA GLN A 50 12.27 9.62 18.31
C GLN A 50 11.97 9.90 16.83
N MET A 51 11.23 9.01 16.16
CA MET A 51 10.92 9.15 14.75
C MET A 51 9.72 10.09 14.56
N PRO A 52 9.84 11.13 13.70
CA PRO A 52 8.71 11.99 13.36
C PRO A 52 7.53 11.19 12.82
N THR A 53 6.31 11.55 13.20
CA THR A 53 5.07 10.90 12.75
C THR A 53 5.03 10.74 11.23
N GLU A 54 5.40 11.77 10.47
CA GLU A 54 5.45 11.73 9.00
C GLU A 54 6.34 10.60 8.47
N LYS A 55 7.51 10.36 9.09
CA LYS A 55 8.39 9.24 8.72
C LYS A 55 7.76 7.87 9.02
N VAL A 56 6.98 7.76 10.09
CA VAL A 56 6.25 6.51 10.40
C VAL A 56 5.22 6.22 9.30
N TYR A 57 4.44 7.22 8.89
CA TYR A 57 3.46 7.06 7.80
C TYR A 57 4.15 6.73 6.47
N SER A 58 5.26 7.40 6.14
CA SER A 58 6.06 7.10 4.95
C SER A 58 6.63 5.68 4.97
N ALA A 59 7.08 5.19 6.13
CA ALA A 59 7.55 3.81 6.29
C ALA A 59 6.41 2.79 6.17
N ALA A 60 5.25 3.06 6.77
CA ALA A 60 4.08 2.19 6.67
C ALA A 60 3.56 2.08 5.23
N LEU A 61 3.58 3.20 4.50
CA LEU A 61 3.25 3.25 3.08
C LEU A 61 4.21 2.38 2.25
N ALA A 62 5.51 2.56 2.45
CA ALA A 62 6.53 1.79 1.75
C ALA A 62 6.43 0.28 2.06
N LEU A 63 6.17 -0.08 3.32
CA LEU A 63 5.97 -1.47 3.73
C LEU A 63 4.75 -2.11 3.04
N GLY A 64 3.62 -1.40 3.01
CA GLY A 64 2.41 -1.88 2.33
C GLY A 64 2.65 -2.14 0.84
N ILE A 65 3.30 -1.20 0.16
CA ILE A 65 3.64 -1.34 -1.26
C ILE A 65 4.62 -2.50 -1.48
N ALA A 66 5.67 -2.60 -0.66
CA ALA A 66 6.66 -3.67 -0.76
C ALA A 66 6.01 -5.05 -0.58
N ASN A 67 5.16 -5.23 0.43
CA ASN A 67 4.43 -6.48 0.65
C ASN A 67 3.56 -6.85 -0.55
N GLN A 68 2.89 -5.89 -1.18
CA GLN A 68 2.06 -6.17 -2.35
C GLN A 68 2.89 -6.58 -3.57
N LEU A 69 4.00 -5.89 -3.82
CA LEU A 69 4.93 -6.28 -4.87
C LEU A 69 5.49 -7.69 -4.63
N THR A 70 5.80 -8.03 -3.38
CA THR A 70 6.22 -9.39 -3.00
C THR A 70 5.14 -10.42 -3.26
N ASN A 71 3.88 -10.16 -2.91
CA ASN A 71 2.75 -11.05 -3.21
C ASN A 71 2.61 -11.26 -4.72
N ILE A 72 2.65 -10.18 -5.51
CA ILE A 72 2.56 -10.27 -6.97
C ILE A 72 3.70 -11.11 -7.56
N LEU A 73 4.94 -10.93 -7.08
CA LEU A 73 6.09 -11.72 -7.52
C LEU A 73 5.98 -13.19 -7.13
N ARG A 74 5.42 -13.49 -5.95
CA ARG A 74 5.18 -14.86 -5.48
C ARG A 74 4.13 -15.57 -6.35
N ASP A 75 3.10 -14.85 -6.75
CA ASP A 75 1.86 -15.42 -7.31
C ASP A 75 1.80 -15.31 -8.87
N VAL A 76 2.92 -15.03 -9.55
CA VAL A 76 2.98 -14.91 -11.02
C VAL A 76 2.50 -16.17 -11.75
N GLY A 77 2.68 -17.35 -11.13
CA GLY A 77 2.38 -18.65 -11.73
C GLY A 77 1.09 -19.32 -11.23
N GLU A 78 0.34 -18.69 -10.33
CA GLU A 78 -1.01 -19.13 -9.95
C GLU A 78 -2.02 -18.84 -11.08
#